data_AF-A0A929K4B7-F1
#
_entry.id   AF-A0A929K4B7-F1
#
_cell.length_a   1.000
_cell.length_b   1.000
_cell.length_c   1.000
_cell.angle_alpha   90.00
_cell.angle_beta   90.00
_cell.angle_gamma   90.00
#
_symmetry.space_group_name_H-M   'P 1'
#
loop_
_entity.id
_entity.type
_entity.pdbx_description
1 polymer ?
#
loop_
_entity_poly.entity_id
_entity_poly.type
_entity_poly.pdbx_seq_one_letter_code
_entity_poly.pdbx_strand_id
1 'polypeptide(L)'
;QEFNTVELNFSYYRIPTLSQCRQMLEKSGHRVEFVIKAFKGLTHEITDQSIPEILPQFKDPIAPFSQDNKLGAILLQFPQSFHYTPESRVYLESLIREFSPMPVCVEFRQREWLRDSVYTTLKELNAGFVCVDEPPLRGLLPPVVVATSNIGYIRFHGRNRSKWYTGDSKERYDYLY
;
A
#
# COMPACT_ATOMS: atom_id res chain seq x y z
N GLN A 1 17.50 9.51 16.17
CA GLN A 1 16.24 9.00 15.58
C GLN A 1 15.64 10.18 14.87
N GLU A 2 15.70 10.21 13.53
CA GLU A 2 15.35 11.40 12.75
C GLU A 2 13.88 11.41 12.30
N PHE A 3 13.23 10.23 12.26
CA PHE A 3 11.84 10.07 11.83
C PHE A 3 11.04 9.22 12.83
N ASN A 4 9.74 9.51 12.92
CA ASN A 4 8.77 8.81 13.77
C ASN A 4 7.92 7.79 12.98
N THR A 5 8.16 7.62 11.68
CA THR A 5 7.45 6.65 10.84
C THR A 5 8.36 6.02 9.80
N VAL A 6 8.03 4.80 9.36
CA VAL A 6 8.74 4.09 8.28
C VAL A 6 7.81 3.18 7.48
N GLU A 7 7.97 3.16 6.16
CA GLU A 7 7.33 2.17 5.28
C GLU A 7 8.23 0.94 5.13
N LEU A 8 7.71 -0.24 5.50
CA LEU A 8 8.37 -1.52 5.36
C LEU A 8 7.95 -2.18 4.04
N ASN A 9 8.92 -2.35 3.15
CA ASN A 9 8.70 -2.95 1.83
C ASN A 9 9.14 -4.42 1.74
N PHE A 10 9.91 -4.95 2.70
CA PHE A 10 10.38 -6.34 2.61
C PHE A 10 9.23 -7.36 2.63
N SER A 11 8.12 -7.00 3.29
CA SER A 11 6.89 -7.78 3.38
C SER A 11 6.20 -8.02 2.04
N TYR A 12 6.47 -7.17 1.05
CA TYR A 12 6.02 -7.36 -0.33
C TYR A 12 6.60 -8.64 -0.96
N TYR A 13 7.88 -8.92 -0.68
CA TYR A 13 8.60 -10.05 -1.26
C TYR A 13 8.42 -11.34 -0.47
N ARG A 14 8.24 -11.24 0.85
CA ARG A 14 8.10 -12.38 1.75
C ARG A 14 7.20 -12.02 2.93
N ILE A 15 6.26 -12.90 3.25
CA ILE A 15 5.45 -12.77 4.46
C ILE A 15 6.37 -12.78 5.70
N PRO A 16 6.32 -11.74 6.56
CA PRO A 16 7.14 -11.69 7.77
C PRO A 16 6.71 -12.79 8.75
N THR A 17 7.65 -13.26 9.58
CA THR A 17 7.29 -14.11 10.72
C THR A 17 6.89 -13.25 11.92
N LEU A 18 6.09 -13.82 12.83
CA LEU A 18 5.69 -13.15 14.06
C LEU A 18 6.91 -12.69 14.90
N SER A 19 7.97 -13.49 14.92
CA SER A 19 9.22 -13.16 15.62
C SER A 19 9.91 -11.93 15.01
N GLN A 20 9.95 -11.82 13.68
CA GLN A 20 10.50 -10.64 13.00
C GLN A 20 9.68 -9.38 13.33
N CYS A 21 8.34 -9.49 13.33
CA CYS A 21 7.45 -8.38 13.69
C CYS A 21 7.70 -7.88 15.11
N ARG A 22 7.73 -8.78 16.09
CA ARG A 22 8.02 -8.43 17.50
C ARG A 22 9.42 -7.81 17.66
N GLN A 23 10.43 -8.37 17.01
CA GLN A 23 11.78 -7.84 17.10
C GLN A 23 11.88 -6.41 16.52
N MET A 24 11.14 -6.09 15.45
CA MET A 24 11.11 -4.72 14.90
C MET A 24 10.48 -3.74 15.89
N LEU A 25 9.37 -4.12 16.53
CA LEU A 25 8.71 -3.31 17.56
C LEU A 25 9.66 -3.02 18.73
N GLU A 26 10.31 -4.05 19.27
CA GLU A 26 11.29 -3.94 20.36
C GLU A 26 12.47 -3.04 19.97
N LYS A 27 13.08 -3.27 18.80
CA LYS A 27 14.23 -2.48 18.32
C LYS A 27 13.89 -1.01 18.10
N SER A 28 12.63 -0.70 17.75
CA SER A 28 12.17 0.68 17.61
C SER A 28 11.94 1.38 18.94
N GLY A 29 12.00 0.65 20.07
CA GLY A 29 11.61 1.15 21.38
C GLY A 29 10.17 1.68 21.42
N HIS A 30 9.31 1.18 20.54
CA HIS A 30 7.94 1.64 20.32
C HIS A 30 7.80 3.14 19.98
N ARG A 31 8.85 3.78 19.43
CA ARG A 31 8.83 5.22 19.07
C ARG A 31 8.53 5.50 17.60
N VAL A 32 8.38 4.44 16.81
CA VAL A 32 8.18 4.50 15.36
C VAL A 32 6.84 3.87 15.01
N GLU A 33 6.10 4.53 14.14
CA GLU A 33 4.93 3.99 13.46
C GLU A 33 5.35 3.30 12.16
N PHE A 34 4.69 2.19 11.84
CA PHE A 34 5.03 1.37 10.70
C PHE A 34 3.89 1.37 9.69
N VAL A 35 4.23 1.64 8.43
CA VAL A 35 3.38 1.26 7.30
C VAL A 35 3.91 -0.05 6.76
N ILE A 36 3.05 -1.06 6.62
CA ILE A 36 3.46 -2.38 6.13
C ILE A 36 2.91 -2.56 4.72
N LYS A 37 3.79 -2.70 3.72
CA LYS A 37 3.35 -3.01 2.37
C LYS A 37 2.85 -4.45 2.30
N ALA A 38 1.66 -4.65 1.76
CA ALA A 38 1.09 -5.98 1.63
C ALA A 38 1.94 -6.90 0.75
N PHE A 39 1.93 -8.19 1.08
CA PHE A 39 2.59 -9.22 0.29
C PHE A 39 2.08 -9.21 -1.16
N LYS A 40 2.98 -9.43 -2.12
CA LYS A 40 2.67 -9.34 -3.56
C LYS A 40 1.53 -10.28 -4.00
N GLY A 41 1.35 -11.41 -3.32
CA GLY A 41 0.22 -12.32 -3.56
C GLY A 41 -1.16 -11.71 -3.29
N LEU A 42 -1.23 -10.55 -2.63
CA LEU A 42 -2.48 -9.81 -2.35
C LEU A 42 -2.71 -8.63 -3.31
N THR A 43 -1.72 -8.27 -4.14
CA THR A 43 -1.78 -7.02 -4.93
C THR A 43 -1.30 -7.14 -6.37
N HIS A 44 -0.33 -8.02 -6.64
CA HIS A 44 0.33 -8.16 -7.94
C HIS A 44 0.16 -9.57 -8.54
N GLU A 45 0.19 -10.60 -7.70
CA GLU A 45 0.08 -12.01 -8.09
C GLU A 45 -1.26 -12.57 -7.57
N ILE A 46 -2.34 -11.88 -7.94
CA ILE A 46 -3.69 -12.15 -7.43
C ILE A 46 -4.22 -13.46 -8.03
N THR A 47 -4.68 -14.35 -7.15
CA THR A 47 -5.36 -15.61 -7.49
C THR A 47 -6.57 -15.80 -6.59
N ASP A 48 -7.36 -16.83 -6.86
CA ASP A 48 -8.52 -17.19 -6.01
C ASP A 48 -8.10 -17.56 -4.57
N GLN A 49 -6.82 -17.87 -4.34
CA GLN A 49 -6.27 -18.18 -3.01
C GLN A 49 -5.73 -16.97 -2.25
N SER A 50 -5.64 -15.80 -2.90
CA SER A 50 -5.08 -14.60 -2.29
C SER A 50 -5.79 -14.21 -0.99
N ILE A 51 -7.12 -14.21 -0.97
CA ILE A 51 -7.88 -13.87 0.22
C ILE A 51 -8.04 -15.06 1.18
N PRO A 52 -8.52 -16.24 0.75
CA PRO A 52 -8.82 -17.32 1.71
C PRO A 52 -7.58 -17.97 2.32
N GLU A 53 -6.43 -18.01 1.61
CA GLU A 53 -5.24 -18.70 2.10
C GLU A 53 -4.07 -17.76 2.41
N ILE A 54 -3.77 -16.80 1.52
CA ILE A 54 -2.58 -15.94 1.66
C ILE A 54 -2.80 -14.83 2.67
N LEU A 55 -3.98 -14.20 2.70
CA LEU A 55 -4.25 -13.07 3.61
C LEU A 55 -4.11 -13.46 5.09
N PRO A 56 -4.66 -14.58 5.60
CA PRO A 56 -4.47 -14.96 7.00
C PRO A 56 -2.99 -15.14 7.36
N GLN A 57 -2.23 -15.81 6.48
CA GLN A 57 -0.79 -16.00 6.66
C GLN A 57 -0.02 -14.68 6.74
N PHE A 58 -0.50 -13.64 6.04
CA PHE A 58 0.08 -12.31 6.08
C PHE A 58 -0.42 -11.48 7.29
N LYS A 59 -1.71 -11.52 7.59
CA LYS A 59 -2.39 -10.71 8.60
C LYS A 59 -2.01 -11.13 10.03
N ASP A 60 -1.86 -12.42 10.28
CA ASP A 60 -1.58 -12.93 11.63
C ASP A 60 -0.21 -12.47 12.17
N PRO A 61 0.91 -12.58 11.42
CA PRO A 61 2.21 -12.14 11.91
C PRO A 61 2.32 -10.64 12.16
N ILE A 62 1.55 -9.82 11.43
CA ILE A 62 1.59 -8.35 11.54
C ILE A 62 0.63 -7.79 12.59
N ALA A 63 -0.26 -8.61 13.14
CA ALA A 63 -1.22 -8.21 14.17
C ALA A 63 -0.59 -7.47 15.38
N PRO A 64 0.62 -7.80 15.86
CA PRO A 64 1.25 -7.06 16.96
C PRO A 64 1.42 -5.57 16.70
N PHE A 65 1.68 -5.14 15.45
CA PHE A 65 1.79 -3.72 15.13
C PHE A 65 0.49 -2.98 15.42
N SER A 66 -0.66 -3.61 15.11
CA SER A 66 -1.97 -3.04 15.42
C SER A 66 -2.27 -3.07 16.91
N GLN A 67 -1.95 -4.17 17.60
CA GLN A 67 -2.19 -4.34 19.03
C GLN A 67 -1.41 -3.34 19.88
N ASP A 68 -0.19 -3.01 19.46
CA ASP A 68 0.70 -2.07 20.15
C ASP A 68 0.49 -0.60 19.73
N ASN A 69 -0.53 -0.30 18.92
CA ASN A 69 -0.76 1.03 18.33
C ASN A 69 0.47 1.58 17.58
N LYS A 70 1.14 0.72 16.81
CA LYS A 70 2.29 1.05 15.96
C LYS A 70 2.04 0.80 14.47
N LEU A 71 0.85 0.37 14.09
CA LEU A 71 0.46 0.23 12.69
C LEU A 71 -0.19 1.52 12.20
N GLY A 72 0.50 2.25 11.33
CA GLY A 72 -0.09 3.42 10.67
C GLY A 72 -1.03 3.03 9.55
N ALA A 73 -0.61 2.11 8.67
CA ALA A 73 -1.48 1.53 7.65
C ALA A 73 -0.89 0.24 7.08
N ILE A 74 -1.78 -0.60 6.53
CA ILE A 74 -1.43 -1.58 5.50
C ILE A 74 -1.49 -0.88 4.15
N LEU A 75 -0.37 -0.87 3.44
CA LEU A 75 -0.30 -0.32 2.09
C LEU A 75 -0.64 -1.40 1.05
N LEU A 76 -1.80 -1.23 0.40
CA LEU A 76 -2.23 -2.00 -0.76
C LEU A 76 -1.86 -1.25 -2.04
N GLN A 77 -0.64 -1.47 -2.52
CA GLN A 77 -0.19 -0.89 -3.79
C GLN A 77 -0.45 -1.86 -4.93
N PHE A 78 -1.28 -1.46 -5.89
CA PHE A 78 -1.62 -2.26 -7.07
C PHE A 78 -0.78 -1.86 -8.29
N PRO A 79 -0.40 -2.81 -9.17
CA PRO A 79 0.36 -2.53 -10.38
C PRO A 79 -0.48 -1.81 -11.44
N GLN A 80 0.17 -1.31 -12.50
CA GLN A 80 -0.52 -0.69 -13.64
C GLN A 80 -1.49 -1.64 -14.37
N SER A 81 -1.25 -2.95 -14.29
CA SER A 81 -2.10 -3.99 -14.87
C SER A 81 -3.40 -4.23 -14.09
N PHE A 82 -3.56 -3.61 -12.91
CA PHE A 82 -4.80 -3.67 -12.15
C PHE A 82 -5.78 -2.62 -12.72
N HIS A 83 -6.61 -3.05 -13.67
CA HIS A 83 -7.57 -2.18 -14.38
C HIS A 83 -8.88 -2.01 -13.62
N TYR A 84 -9.64 -0.96 -13.96
CA TYR A 84 -10.95 -0.71 -13.35
C TYR A 84 -12.03 -1.62 -13.96
N THR A 85 -12.09 -2.89 -13.52
CA THR A 85 -13.11 -3.87 -13.96
C THR A 85 -14.08 -4.23 -12.81
N PRO A 86 -15.25 -4.85 -13.09
CA PRO A 86 -16.13 -5.37 -12.04
C PRO A 86 -15.43 -6.31 -11.06
N GLU A 87 -14.62 -7.24 -11.57
CA GLU A 87 -13.91 -8.25 -10.80
C GLU A 87 -12.86 -7.61 -9.89
N SER A 88 -12.08 -6.66 -10.43
CA SER A 88 -11.07 -5.93 -9.64
C SER A 88 -11.70 -5.09 -8.53
N ARG A 89 -12.90 -4.53 -8.74
CA ARG A 89 -13.62 -3.78 -7.70
C ARG A 89 -14.11 -4.68 -6.58
N VAL A 90 -14.72 -5.81 -6.92
CA VAL A 90 -15.17 -6.80 -5.93
C VAL A 90 -13.98 -7.33 -5.14
N TYR A 91 -12.87 -7.65 -5.80
CA TYR A 91 -11.65 -8.08 -5.14
C TYR A 91 -11.11 -7.02 -4.17
N LEU A 92 -10.99 -5.76 -4.62
CA LEU A 92 -10.50 -4.65 -3.80
C LEU A 92 -11.35 -4.47 -2.55
N GLU A 93 -12.67 -4.44 -2.70
CA GLU A 93 -13.59 -4.27 -1.58
C GLU A 93 -13.47 -5.43 -0.58
N SER A 94 -13.49 -6.68 -1.05
CA SER A 94 -13.31 -7.85 -0.20
C SER A 94 -11.97 -7.80 0.54
N LEU A 95 -10.88 -7.47 -0.14
CA LEU A 95 -9.55 -7.39 0.46
C LEU A 95 -9.49 -6.33 1.57
N ILE A 96 -10.05 -5.14 1.34
CA ILE A 96 -10.10 -4.07 2.34
C ILE A 96 -10.92 -4.52 3.56
N ARG A 97 -12.08 -5.14 3.35
CA ARG A 97 -12.96 -5.63 4.43
C ARG A 97 -12.25 -6.68 5.28
N GLU A 98 -11.50 -7.59 4.65
CA GLU A 98 -10.74 -8.64 5.35
C GLU A 98 -9.58 -8.10 6.20
N PHE A 99 -9.06 -6.90 5.92
CA PHE A 99 -8.06 -6.26 6.79
C PHE A 99 -8.66 -5.58 8.02
N SER A 100 -9.95 -5.26 8.01
CA SER A 100 -10.62 -4.64 9.15
C SER A 100 -10.37 -5.43 10.46
N PRO A 101 -10.16 -4.74 11.59
CA PRO A 101 -10.17 -3.29 11.80
C PRO A 101 -8.83 -2.57 11.54
N MET A 102 -7.83 -3.22 10.93
CA MET A 102 -6.53 -2.58 10.67
C MET A 102 -6.69 -1.44 9.64
N PRO A 103 -6.00 -0.29 9.82
CA PRO A 103 -6.03 0.79 8.86
C PRO A 103 -5.43 0.36 7.53
N VAL A 104 -6.10 0.68 6.43
CA VAL A 104 -5.66 0.36 5.05
C VAL A 104 -5.53 1.63 4.23
N CYS A 105 -4.47 1.71 3.43
CA CYS A 105 -4.29 2.74 2.41
C CYS A 105 -4.04 2.07 1.04
N VAL A 106 -4.73 2.53 0.01
CA VAL A 106 -4.69 1.95 -1.34
C VAL A 106 -3.96 2.89 -2.30
N GLU A 107 -2.93 2.37 -2.97
CA GLU A 107 -2.23 3.08 -4.04
C GLU A 107 -2.54 2.43 -5.39
N PHE A 108 -3.08 3.21 -6.31
CA PHE A 108 -3.29 2.81 -7.71
C PHE A 108 -2.18 3.35 -8.59
N ARG A 109 -1.79 2.56 -9.60
CA ARG A 109 -0.84 2.97 -10.66
C ARG A 109 -1.49 3.18 -12.02
N GLN A 110 -2.80 3.01 -12.10
CA GLN A 110 -3.59 3.16 -13.31
C GLN A 110 -4.63 4.26 -13.13
N ARG A 111 -4.64 5.25 -14.04
CA ARG A 111 -5.51 6.43 -13.94
C ARG A 111 -7.01 6.12 -13.99
N GLU A 112 -7.40 4.95 -14.48
CA GLU A 112 -8.78 4.50 -14.54
C GLU A 112 -9.45 4.44 -13.15
N TRP A 113 -8.66 4.36 -12.08
CA TRP A 113 -9.13 4.39 -10.70
C TRP A 113 -9.39 5.79 -10.14
N LEU A 114 -9.00 6.86 -10.85
CA LEU A 114 -9.28 8.24 -10.44
C LEU A 114 -10.72 8.61 -10.77
N ARG A 115 -11.65 8.16 -9.93
CA ARG A 115 -13.10 8.35 -10.10
C ARG A 115 -13.77 8.62 -8.76
N ASP A 116 -14.82 9.44 -8.79
CA ASP A 116 -15.61 9.74 -7.58
C ASP A 116 -16.22 8.47 -6.96
N SER A 117 -16.65 7.51 -7.79
CA SER A 117 -17.16 6.22 -7.29
C SER A 117 -16.11 5.45 -6.48
N VAL A 118 -14.83 5.48 -6.89
CA VAL A 118 -13.74 4.86 -6.14
C VAL A 118 -13.53 5.59 -4.82
N TYR A 119 -13.51 6.92 -4.83
CA TYR A 119 -13.36 7.70 -3.60
C TYR A 119 -14.50 7.46 -2.61
N THR A 120 -15.73 7.36 -3.10
CA THR A 120 -16.91 7.04 -2.29
C THR A 120 -16.77 5.65 -1.66
N THR A 121 -16.45 4.62 -2.44
CA THR A 121 -16.25 3.26 -1.91
C THR A 121 -15.13 3.22 -0.86
N LEU A 122 -14.00 3.89 -1.10
CA LEU A 122 -12.91 3.94 -0.12
C LEU A 122 -13.35 4.65 1.19
N LYS A 123 -14.16 5.71 1.10
CA LYS A 123 -14.75 6.38 2.28
C LYS A 123 -15.69 5.48 3.06
N GLU A 124 -16.56 4.76 2.37
CA GLU A 124 -17.50 3.81 3.00
C GLU A 124 -16.77 2.67 3.71
N LEU A 125 -15.60 2.26 3.19
CA LEU A 125 -14.75 1.24 3.79
C LEU A 125 -13.73 1.79 4.80
N ASN A 126 -13.71 3.11 5.03
CA ASN A 126 -12.68 3.80 5.83
C ASN A 126 -11.23 3.48 5.40
N ALA A 127 -11.01 3.31 4.10
CA ALA A 127 -9.70 3.09 3.49
C ALA A 127 -9.14 4.40 2.94
N GLY A 128 -7.86 4.67 3.22
CA GLY A 128 -7.15 5.85 2.72
C GLY A 128 -6.77 5.71 1.24
N PHE A 129 -6.89 6.80 0.49
CA PHE A 129 -6.36 6.90 -0.87
C PHE A 129 -4.93 7.44 -0.80
N VAL A 130 -3.97 6.73 -1.41
CA VAL A 130 -2.58 7.18 -1.47
C VAL A 130 -2.43 8.17 -2.63
N CYS A 131 -2.13 9.42 -2.29
CA CYS A 131 -1.77 10.43 -3.28
C CYS A 131 -0.33 10.19 -3.74
N VAL A 132 -0.11 10.03 -5.05
CA VAL A 132 1.22 9.76 -5.60
C VAL A 132 1.78 10.97 -6.33
N ASP A 133 3.07 11.22 -6.14
CA ASP A 133 3.86 12.05 -7.06
C ASP A 133 4.76 11.13 -7.88
N GLU A 134 4.56 11.15 -9.19
CA GLU A 134 5.28 10.35 -10.17
C GLU A 134 5.44 11.15 -11.48
N PRO A 135 6.33 10.75 -12.40
CA PRO A 135 6.58 11.54 -13.60
C PRO A 135 5.31 11.64 -14.47
N PRO A 136 5.06 12.77 -15.16
CA PRO A 136 3.87 12.95 -15.98
C PRO A 136 3.98 12.19 -17.31
N LEU A 137 3.80 10.87 -17.25
CA LEU A 137 3.82 9.96 -18.40
C LEU A 137 2.43 9.42 -18.70
N ARG A 138 2.22 8.95 -19.94
CA ARG A 138 0.96 8.31 -20.34
C ARG A 138 0.74 7.04 -19.50
N GLY A 139 -0.49 6.86 -19.02
CA GLY A 139 -0.91 5.75 -18.15
C GLY A 139 -0.86 6.10 -16.66
N LEU A 140 0.19 6.80 -16.22
CA LEU A 140 0.39 7.21 -14.83
C LEU A 140 -0.66 8.23 -14.34
N LEU A 141 -0.78 8.32 -13.02
CA LEU A 141 -1.66 9.25 -12.33
C LEU A 141 -1.05 10.66 -12.38
N PRO A 142 -1.84 11.70 -12.66
CA PRO A 142 -1.45 13.06 -12.29
C PRO A 142 -1.40 13.20 -10.76
N PRO A 143 -0.65 14.18 -10.23
CA PRO A 143 -0.74 14.51 -8.80
C PRO A 143 -2.17 14.92 -8.46
N VAL A 144 -2.73 14.28 -7.43
CA VAL A 144 -4.07 14.58 -6.89
C VAL A 144 -3.95 14.74 -5.37
N VAL A 145 -4.85 15.54 -4.80
CA VAL A 145 -4.96 15.73 -3.34
C VAL A 145 -6.35 15.31 -2.92
N VAL A 146 -6.47 14.09 -2.41
CA VAL A 146 -7.75 13.47 -2.02
C VAL A 146 -7.58 12.75 -0.70
N ALA A 147 -8.54 12.94 0.21
CA ALA A 147 -8.63 12.18 1.46
C ALA A 147 -9.92 11.35 1.46
N THR A 148 -9.79 10.05 1.71
CA THR A 148 -10.91 9.10 1.81
C THR A 148 -11.01 8.42 3.16
N SER A 149 -10.13 8.74 4.11
CA SER A 149 -10.19 8.29 5.49
C SER A 149 -9.55 9.34 6.41
N ASN A 150 -9.46 9.04 7.70
CA ASN A 150 -8.75 9.88 8.67
C ASN A 150 -7.21 9.83 8.50
N ILE A 151 -6.70 9.03 7.56
CA ILE A 151 -5.27 8.92 7.26
C ILE A 151 -5.00 9.60 5.91
N GLY A 152 -4.23 10.68 5.94
CA GLY A 152 -3.64 11.26 4.73
C GLY A 152 -2.34 10.53 4.39
N TYR A 153 -2.25 9.96 3.20
CA TYR A 153 -1.06 9.22 2.75
C TYR A 153 -0.55 9.80 1.43
N ILE A 154 0.71 10.25 1.41
CA ILE A 154 1.39 10.73 0.19
C ILE A 154 2.63 9.88 -0.08
N ARG A 155 2.85 9.46 -1.33
CA ARG A 155 4.06 8.75 -1.76
C ARG A 155 4.75 9.49 -2.90
N PHE A 156 5.98 9.92 -2.61
CA PHE A 156 6.86 10.63 -3.53
C PHE A 156 7.78 9.64 -4.24
N HIS A 157 7.52 9.35 -5.52
CA HIS A 157 8.31 8.38 -6.31
C HIS A 157 9.40 9.05 -7.16
N GLY A 158 9.44 10.39 -7.19
CA GLY A 158 10.35 11.14 -8.03
C GLY A 158 9.81 11.26 -9.46
N ARG A 159 10.49 12.06 -10.29
CA ARG A 159 9.98 12.43 -11.63
C ARG A 159 10.96 12.09 -12.75
N ASN A 160 11.75 11.03 -12.62
CA ASN A 160 12.70 10.60 -13.66
C ASN A 160 11.97 9.99 -14.87
N ARG A 161 11.59 10.85 -15.82
CA ARG A 161 10.87 10.47 -17.05
C ARG A 161 11.67 9.53 -17.94
N SER A 162 12.99 9.72 -17.99
CA SER A 162 13.87 9.02 -18.94
C SER A 162 14.09 7.55 -18.58
N LYS A 163 14.06 7.22 -17.29
CA LYS A 163 14.34 5.89 -16.76
C LYS A 163 13.13 5.19 -16.17
N TRP A 164 11.95 5.82 -16.18
CA TRP A 164 10.77 5.26 -15.54
C TRP A 164 10.41 3.85 -16.03
N TYR A 165 10.37 3.66 -17.35
CA TYR A 165 10.02 2.37 -17.96
C TYR A 165 11.23 1.53 -18.37
N THR A 166 12.36 2.17 -18.65
CA THR A 166 13.54 1.52 -19.26
C THR A 166 14.69 1.32 -18.27
N GLY A 167 14.69 2.05 -17.15
CA GLY A 167 15.71 1.94 -16.13
C GLY A 167 15.43 0.83 -15.14
N ASP A 168 16.46 0.46 -14.39
CA ASP A 168 16.32 -0.47 -13.28
C ASP A 168 15.60 0.17 -12.06
N SER A 169 15.44 -0.60 -10.98
CA SER A 169 14.76 -0.12 -9.78
C SER A 169 15.44 1.08 -9.12
N LYS A 170 16.73 1.31 -9.33
CA LYS A 170 17.44 2.47 -8.77
C LYS A 170 17.30 3.66 -9.70
N GLU A 171 17.59 3.46 -10.99
CA GLU A 171 17.51 4.51 -12.00
C GLU A 171 16.10 5.11 -12.13
N ARG A 172 15.05 4.27 -11.98
CA ARG A 172 13.65 4.72 -11.99
C ARG A 172 13.38 5.80 -10.95
N TYR A 173 13.95 5.66 -9.76
CA TYR A 173 13.72 6.54 -8.62
C TYR A 173 14.89 7.50 -8.37
N ASP A 174 15.87 7.55 -9.28
CA ASP A 174 16.99 8.50 -9.23
C ASP A 174 16.47 9.91 -9.59
N TYR A 175 16.04 10.63 -8.56
CA TYR A 175 15.47 11.96 -8.65
C TYR A 175 15.65 12.71 -7.33
N LEU A 176 16.08 13.96 -7.41
CA LEU A 176 16.13 14.90 -6.28
C LEU A 176 15.03 15.95 -6.47
N TYR A 177 14.14 16.07 -5.48
CA TYR A 177 13.02 17.02 -5.50
C TYR A 177 13.47 18.48 -5.45
#